data_AF-A0A4S2TDJ9-F1
#
_entry.id   AF-A0A4S2TDJ9-F1
#
_cell.length_a   1.000
_cell.length_b   1.000
_cell.length_c   1.000
_cell.angle_alpha   90.00
_cell.angle_beta   90.00
_cell.angle_gamma   90.00
#
_symmetry.space_group_name_H-M   'P 1'
#
loop_
_entity.id
_entity.type
_entity.pdbx_description
1 polymer ?
#
loop_
_entity_poly.entity_id
_entity_poly.type
_entity_poly.pdbx_seq_one_letter_code
_entity_poly.pdbx_strand_id
1 'polypeptide(L)'
;MGPLKFGMSPAEVADALLVSGPLARVGGPYEQEDFPDGVQAFYDAGKLACVALDAVTGPQVFLAGFPLAGSDPVQGRQFLLDHAAEHGNSILYTPDESLSLTDLRLLLRSQRVGKARLTRPLFVKEEWLESQYFRDHLPLEDVSG
;
A
#
# COMPACT_ATOMS: atom_id res chain seq x y z
N MET A 1 -6.40 7.37 6.18
CA MET A 1 -6.61 6.03 5.59
C MET A 1 -7.81 5.40 6.27
N GLY A 2 -9.04 5.72 5.85
CA GLY A 2 -10.23 5.29 6.60
C GLY A 2 -10.05 5.50 8.13
N PRO A 3 -10.34 4.49 8.97
CA PRO A 3 -10.12 4.57 10.43
C PRO A 3 -8.66 4.35 10.86
N LEU A 4 -7.79 3.85 9.98
CA LEU A 4 -6.42 3.49 10.29
C LEU A 4 -5.47 4.69 10.32
N LYS A 5 -4.54 4.66 11.29
CA LYS A 5 -3.50 5.66 11.49
C LYS A 5 -2.16 4.98 11.75
N PHE A 6 -1.09 5.50 11.15
CA PHE A 6 0.27 5.04 11.45
C PHE A 6 0.57 5.20 12.95
N GLY A 7 1.31 4.24 13.51
CA GLY A 7 1.59 4.18 14.94
C GLY A 7 0.56 3.38 15.77
N MET A 8 -0.55 2.94 15.17
CA MET A 8 -1.46 2.00 15.82
C MET A 8 -0.77 0.67 16.10
N SER A 9 -1.01 0.09 17.27
CA SER A 9 -0.68 -1.30 17.59
C SER A 9 -1.59 -2.27 16.84
N PRO A 10 -1.24 -3.57 16.73
CA PRO A 10 -2.11 -4.58 16.13
C PRO A 10 -3.53 -4.60 16.72
N ALA A 11 -3.67 -4.43 18.04
CA ALA A 11 -4.98 -4.38 18.70
C ALA A 11 -5.80 -3.14 18.27
N GLU A 12 -5.17 -1.98 18.17
CA GLU A 12 -5.82 -0.75 17.70
C GLU A 12 -6.23 -0.85 16.22
N VAL A 13 -5.45 -1.55 15.39
CA VAL A 13 -5.82 -1.81 14.00
C VAL A 13 -7.06 -2.72 13.93
N ALA A 14 -7.09 -3.82 14.69
CA ALA A 14 -8.25 -4.71 14.72
C ALA A 14 -9.51 -3.98 15.20
N ASP A 15 -9.39 -3.17 16.27
CA ASP A 15 -10.49 -2.35 16.79
C ASP A 15 -10.98 -1.32 15.75
N ALA A 16 -10.06 -0.61 15.09
CA ALA A 16 -10.39 0.36 14.06
C ALA A 16 -11.07 -0.27 12.83
N LEU A 17 -10.77 -1.53 12.51
CA LEU A 17 -11.41 -2.31 11.45
C LEU A 17 -12.69 -3.03 11.92
N LEU A 18 -13.06 -2.91 13.20
CA LEU A 18 -14.24 -3.56 13.81
C LEU A 18 -14.20 -5.09 13.68
N VAL A 19 -13.02 -5.68 13.84
CA VAL A 19 -12.79 -7.13 13.79
C VAL A 19 -12.12 -7.63 15.06
N SER A 20 -12.27 -8.92 15.36
CA SER A 20 -11.65 -9.51 16.55
C SER A 20 -10.12 -9.72 16.42
N GLY A 21 -9.59 -9.62 15.20
CA GLY A 21 -8.18 -9.83 14.90
C GLY A 21 -7.95 -10.13 13.42
N PRO A 22 -6.69 -10.34 13.01
CA PRO A 22 -6.35 -10.67 11.63
C PRO A 22 -6.77 -12.09 11.24
N LEU A 23 -6.98 -12.31 9.95
CA LEU A 23 -7.15 -13.63 9.34
C LEU A 23 -5.86 -14.44 9.37
N ALA A 24 -4.72 -13.78 9.15
CA ALA A 24 -3.41 -14.42 9.16
C ALA A 24 -2.33 -13.49 9.69
N ARG A 25 -1.30 -14.08 10.31
CA ARG A 25 -0.02 -13.42 10.62
C ARG A 25 1.03 -14.04 9.73
N VAL A 26 1.52 -13.28 8.76
CA VAL A 26 2.37 -13.79 7.67
C VAL A 26 3.85 -13.79 8.07
N GLY A 27 4.25 -12.93 9.02
CA GLY A 27 5.65 -12.74 9.40
C GLY A 27 6.47 -12.15 8.26
N GLY A 28 7.79 -12.38 8.28
CA GLY A 28 8.72 -11.85 7.27
C GLY A 28 9.61 -10.71 7.82
N PRO A 29 10.28 -9.92 6.96
CA PRO A 29 11.07 -8.77 7.40
C PRO A 29 10.21 -7.68 8.06
N TYR A 30 8.89 -7.79 7.89
CA TYR A 30 7.88 -6.96 8.51
C TYR A 30 6.97 -7.87 9.33
N GLU A 31 6.52 -7.39 10.48
CA GLU A 31 5.36 -8.00 11.13
C GLU A 31 4.16 -7.71 10.22
N GLN A 32 3.68 -8.70 9.47
CA GLN A 32 2.52 -8.57 8.58
C GLN A 32 1.30 -9.27 9.17
N GLU A 33 0.16 -8.58 9.15
CA GLU A 33 -1.15 -9.12 9.45
C GLU A 33 -2.12 -8.89 8.28
N ASP A 34 -2.80 -9.95 7.85
CA ASP A 34 -3.83 -9.89 6.82
C ASP A 34 -5.21 -9.83 7.47
N PHE A 35 -6.03 -8.88 7.04
CA PHE A 35 -7.37 -8.64 7.55
C PHE A 35 -8.44 -9.00 6.51
N PRO A 36 -9.72 -9.13 6.92
CA PRO A 36 -10.83 -9.22 5.98
C PRO A 36 -10.84 -8.07 4.97
N ASP A 37 -11.56 -8.26 3.87
CA ASP A 37 -11.72 -7.26 2.81
C ASP A 37 -10.38 -6.78 2.23
N GLY A 38 -9.38 -7.68 2.13
CA GLY A 38 -8.13 -7.40 1.40
C GLY A 38 -7.24 -6.31 1.99
N VAL A 39 -7.34 -6.04 3.29
CA VAL A 39 -6.46 -5.08 3.98
C VAL A 39 -5.25 -5.81 4.54
N GLN A 40 -4.04 -5.38 4.18
CA GLN A 40 -2.79 -5.90 4.74
C GLN A 40 -2.12 -4.81 5.57
N ALA A 41 -1.81 -5.11 6.82
CA ALA A 41 -1.12 -4.21 7.74
C ALA A 41 0.31 -4.69 7.99
N PHE A 42 1.25 -3.75 7.93
CA PHE A 42 2.67 -4.00 8.18
C PHE A 42 3.13 -3.14 9.35
N TYR A 43 3.83 -3.75 10.30
CA TYR A 43 4.26 -3.11 11.52
C TYR A 43 5.79 -3.00 11.59
N ASP A 44 6.25 -1.91 12.20
CA ASP A 44 7.61 -1.66 12.63
C ASP A 44 7.62 -1.56 14.15
N ALA A 45 8.38 -2.41 14.84
CA ALA A 45 8.40 -2.47 16.30
C ALA A 45 6.99 -2.48 16.94
N GLY A 46 6.07 -3.27 16.39
CA GLY A 46 4.67 -3.37 16.85
C GLY A 46 3.80 -2.15 16.55
N LYS A 47 4.20 -1.29 15.60
CA LYS A 47 3.49 -0.05 15.24
C LYS A 47 3.22 0.01 13.74
N LEU A 48 1.98 0.31 13.36
CA LEU A 48 1.53 0.33 11.98
C LEU A 48 2.39 1.31 11.16
N ALA A 49 3.05 0.79 10.14
CA ALA A 49 3.97 1.54 9.30
C ALA A 49 3.60 1.48 7.82
N CYS A 50 2.85 0.47 7.38
CA CYS A 50 2.30 0.42 6.03
C CYS A 50 0.94 -0.28 6.01
N VAL A 51 0.07 0.17 5.11
CA VAL A 51 -1.18 -0.51 4.78
C VAL A 51 -1.21 -0.72 3.27
N ALA A 52 -1.36 -1.97 2.84
CA ALA A 52 -1.62 -2.29 1.44
C ALA A 52 -3.07 -2.73 1.26
N LEU A 53 -3.69 -2.33 0.15
CA LEU A 53 -5.04 -2.75 -0.22
C LEU A 53 -4.97 -3.68 -1.42
N ASP A 54 -5.59 -4.85 -1.30
CA ASP A 54 -5.71 -5.81 -2.40
C ASP A 54 -6.43 -5.17 -3.60
N ALA A 55 -5.96 -5.47 -4.81
CA ALA A 55 -6.48 -4.88 -6.03
C ALA A 55 -7.93 -5.30 -6.38
N VAL A 56 -8.45 -6.38 -5.79
CA VAL A 56 -9.77 -6.95 -6.09
C VAL A 56 -10.69 -6.93 -4.88
N THR A 57 -10.21 -7.43 -3.75
CA THR A 57 -11.01 -7.56 -2.52
C THR A 57 -10.83 -6.39 -1.58
N GLY A 58 -9.81 -5.56 -1.81
CA GLY A 58 -9.48 -4.40 -1.02
C GLY A 58 -10.55 -3.30 -1.09
N PRO A 59 -10.58 -2.39 -0.10
CA PRO A 59 -11.42 -1.20 -0.19
C PRO A 59 -11.03 -0.35 -1.39
N GLN A 60 -12.02 0.11 -2.15
CA GLN A 60 -11.77 1.06 -3.23
C GLN A 60 -11.42 2.42 -2.64
N VAL A 61 -10.21 2.90 -2.92
CA VAL A 61 -9.75 4.25 -2.60
C VAL A 61 -9.56 5.06 -3.87
N PHE A 62 -9.85 6.35 -3.77
CA PHE A 62 -9.79 7.28 -4.89
C PHE A 62 -8.83 8.43 -4.60
N LEU A 63 -8.09 8.86 -5.62
CA LEU A 63 -7.35 10.12 -5.63
C LEU A 63 -7.89 10.96 -6.78
N ALA A 64 -8.41 12.15 -6.49
CA ALA A 64 -9.02 13.04 -7.49
C ALA A 64 -10.00 12.33 -8.45
N GLY A 65 -10.79 11.37 -7.92
CA GLY A 65 -11.76 10.60 -8.71
C GLY A 65 -11.19 9.38 -9.46
N PHE A 66 -9.88 9.18 -9.46
CA PHE A 66 -9.25 8.00 -10.05
C PHE A 66 -9.20 6.83 -9.06
N PRO A 67 -9.69 5.62 -9.43
CA PRO A 67 -9.61 4.44 -8.56
C PRO A 67 -8.19 3.91 -8.47
N LEU A 68 -7.60 3.90 -7.27
CA LEU A 68 -6.21 3.45 -7.09
C LEU A 68 -6.08 1.93 -6.97
N ALA A 69 -7.07 1.23 -6.42
CA ALA A 69 -7.13 -0.22 -6.42
C ALA A 69 -7.87 -0.70 -7.68
N GLY A 70 -7.39 -1.78 -8.30
CA GLY A 70 -8.09 -2.48 -9.38
C GLY A 70 -7.98 -1.85 -10.78
N SER A 71 -7.18 -0.80 -10.95
CA SER A 71 -6.99 -0.14 -12.24
C SER A 71 -5.89 -0.79 -13.08
N ASP A 72 -5.85 -0.46 -14.37
CA ASP A 72 -4.74 -0.83 -15.24
C ASP A 72 -3.43 -0.14 -14.79
N PRO A 73 -2.29 -0.87 -14.65
CA PRO A 73 -1.03 -0.29 -14.18
C PRO A 73 -0.46 0.84 -15.05
N VAL A 74 -0.67 0.80 -16.38
CA VAL A 74 -0.18 1.86 -17.28
C VAL A 74 -1.00 3.13 -17.06
N GLN A 75 -2.32 2.99 -16.99
CA GLN A 75 -3.21 4.12 -16.69
C GLN A 75 -2.94 4.70 -15.29
N GLY A 76 -2.77 3.84 -14.27
CA GLY A 76 -2.47 4.27 -12.91
C GLY A 76 -1.15 5.03 -12.81
N ARG A 77 -0.10 4.56 -13.49
CA ARG A 77 1.18 5.27 -13.58
C ARG A 77 1.02 6.65 -14.23
N GLN A 78 0.36 6.71 -15.39
CA GLN A 78 0.17 7.97 -16.11
C GLN A 78 -0.64 8.97 -15.27
N PHE A 79 -1.72 8.51 -14.63
CA PHE A 79 -2.52 9.33 -13.74
C PHE A 79 -1.70 9.97 -12.62
N LEU A 80 -0.82 9.19 -11.95
CA LEU A 80 0.00 9.75 -10.87
C LEU A 80 1.03 10.77 -11.38
N LEU A 81 1.60 10.56 -12.58
CA LEU A 81 2.50 11.54 -13.20
C LEU A 81 1.78 12.85 -13.50
N ASP A 82 0.57 12.76 -14.07
CA ASP A 82 -0.24 13.93 -14.39
C ASP A 82 -0.67 14.66 -13.10
N HIS A 83 -1.13 13.93 -12.09
CA HIS A 83 -1.50 14.47 -10.79
C HIS A 83 -0.33 15.13 -10.07
N ALA A 84 0.87 14.56 -10.17
CA ALA A 84 2.08 15.17 -9.61
C ALA A 84 2.44 16.48 -10.31
N ALA A 85 2.37 16.51 -11.64
CA ALA A 85 2.65 17.70 -12.42
C ALA A 85 1.64 18.82 -12.16
N GLU A 86 0.35 18.49 -12.03
CA GLU A 86 -0.73 19.44 -11.78
C GLU A 86 -0.66 20.05 -10.37
N HIS A 87 -0.34 19.24 -9.36
CA HIS A 87 -0.40 19.64 -7.95
C HIS A 87 0.96 19.89 -7.29
N GLY A 88 2.06 19.72 -8.03
CA GLY A 88 3.42 19.91 -7.52
C GLY A 88 3.88 18.83 -6.53
N ASN A 89 3.34 17.61 -6.64
CA ASN A 89 3.77 16.50 -5.79
C ASN A 89 5.13 15.94 -6.25
N SER A 90 5.93 15.51 -5.29
CA SER A 90 7.19 14.82 -5.48
C SER A 90 6.94 13.37 -5.86
N ILE A 91 7.65 12.93 -6.90
CA ILE A 91 7.59 11.55 -7.40
C ILE A 91 8.84 10.80 -6.99
N LEU A 92 8.65 9.54 -6.64
CA LEU A 92 9.73 8.59 -6.45
C LEU A 92 9.44 7.31 -7.24
N TYR A 93 10.47 6.78 -7.90
CA TYR A 93 10.45 5.47 -8.56
C TYR A 93 11.13 4.42 -7.70
N THR A 94 10.49 3.25 -7.57
CA THR A 94 11.08 2.09 -6.90
C THR A 94 11.70 1.13 -7.93
N PRO A 95 12.62 0.24 -7.53
CA PRO A 95 13.28 -0.69 -8.45
C PRO A 95 12.34 -1.65 -9.20
N ASP A 96 11.16 -1.94 -8.65
CA ASP A 96 10.11 -2.73 -9.32
C ASP A 96 9.24 -1.91 -10.27
N GLU A 97 9.74 -0.73 -10.66
CA GLU A 97 9.08 0.24 -11.54
C GLU A 97 7.79 0.84 -10.97
N SER A 98 7.48 0.61 -9.70
CA SER A 98 6.34 1.25 -9.04
C SER A 98 6.61 2.74 -8.80
N LEU A 99 5.54 3.51 -8.63
CA LEU A 99 5.60 4.97 -8.51
C LEU A 99 4.97 5.42 -7.20
N SER A 100 5.65 6.31 -6.49
CA SER A 100 5.17 6.94 -5.27
C SER A 100 4.94 8.44 -5.45
N LEU A 101 3.84 8.94 -4.88
CA LEU A 101 3.67 10.35 -4.52
C LEU A 101 4.06 10.49 -3.05
N THR A 102 5.27 10.98 -2.79
CA THR A 102 5.85 10.94 -1.43
C THR A 102 5.12 11.86 -0.46
N ASP A 103 4.66 13.02 -0.95
CA ASP A 103 3.88 13.98 -0.13
C ASP A 103 2.54 13.41 0.33
N LEU A 104 1.96 12.51 -0.47
CA LEU A 104 0.71 11.81 -0.14
C LEU A 104 0.94 10.47 0.56
N ARG A 105 2.22 10.09 0.76
CA ARG A 105 2.59 8.81 1.36
C ARG A 105 1.98 7.60 0.65
N LEU A 106 1.79 7.74 -0.67
CA LEU A 106 1.13 6.77 -1.53
C LEU A 106 2.18 6.13 -2.44
N LEU A 107 2.24 4.80 -2.45
CA LEU A 107 3.02 4.00 -3.38
C LEU A 107 2.04 3.12 -4.17
N LEU A 108 2.00 3.25 -5.49
CA LEU A 108 1.12 2.47 -6.35
C LEU A 108 1.90 1.32 -6.98
N ARG A 109 1.62 0.10 -6.53
CA ARG A 109 2.22 -1.13 -7.06
C ARG A 109 1.27 -1.86 -7.99
N SER A 110 1.78 -2.84 -8.73
CA SER A 110 0.97 -3.80 -9.50
C SER A 110 0.85 -5.14 -8.78
N GLN A 111 -0.35 -5.71 -8.79
CA GLN A 111 -0.71 -7.02 -8.25
C GLN A 111 -1.10 -7.97 -9.37
N ARG A 112 -0.67 -9.24 -9.30
CA ARG A 112 -1.09 -10.26 -10.27
C ARG A 112 -2.45 -10.83 -9.86
N VAL A 113 -3.43 -10.69 -10.75
CA VAL A 113 -4.80 -11.20 -10.57
C VAL A 113 -5.11 -12.15 -11.73
N GLY A 114 -4.94 -13.44 -11.49
CA GLY A 114 -5.02 -14.45 -12.55
C GLY A 114 -3.98 -14.17 -13.65
N LYS A 115 -4.45 -13.83 -14.85
CA LYS A 115 -3.60 -13.48 -16.01
C LYS A 115 -3.38 -11.97 -16.18
N ALA A 116 -4.07 -11.14 -15.40
CA ALA A 116 -3.98 -9.69 -15.48
C ALA A 116 -3.06 -9.14 -14.38
N ARG A 117 -2.61 -7.91 -14.57
CA ARG A 117 -2.02 -7.09 -13.51
C ARG A 117 -2.92 -5.89 -13.26
N LEU A 118 -3.23 -5.63 -11.99
CA LEU A 118 -4.05 -4.51 -11.54
C LEU A 118 -3.28 -3.69 -10.51
N THR A 119 -3.65 -2.43 -10.32
CA THR A 119 -3.00 -1.58 -9.32
C THR A 119 -3.45 -1.94 -7.90
N ARG A 120 -2.49 -1.94 -6.97
CA ARG A 120 -2.72 -2.01 -5.52
C ARG A 120 -2.06 -0.82 -4.83
N PRO A 121 -2.81 0.02 -4.10
CA PRO A 121 -2.24 1.15 -3.37
C PRO A 121 -1.64 0.68 -2.05
N LEU A 122 -0.46 1.21 -1.75
CA LEU A 122 0.20 1.11 -0.45
C LEU A 122 0.26 2.52 0.15
N PHE A 123 -0.11 2.63 1.42
CA PHE A 123 0.05 3.85 2.20
C PHE A 123 1.12 3.60 3.24
N VAL A 124 2.19 4.38 3.16
CA VAL A 124 3.45 4.05 3.82
C VAL A 124 3.87 5.20 4.72
N LYS A 125 4.26 4.91 5.95
CA LYS A 125 4.80 5.90 6.87
C LYS A 125 6.05 6.54 6.26
N GLU A 126 6.27 7.82 6.51
CA GLU A 126 7.31 8.62 5.88
C GLU A 126 8.71 8.00 6.00
N GLU A 127 9.07 7.53 7.19
CA GLU A 127 10.37 6.94 7.46
C GLU A 127 10.61 5.65 6.65
N TRP A 128 9.53 4.92 6.33
CA TRP A 128 9.59 3.74 5.46
C TRP A 128 9.70 4.11 3.97
N LEU A 129 9.14 5.25 3.55
CA LEU A 129 9.32 5.76 2.17
C LEU A 129 10.70 6.34 1.94
N GLU A 130 11.29 6.99 2.94
CA GLU A 130 12.64 7.56 2.86
C GLU A 130 13.73 6.47 2.94
N SER A 131 13.44 5.37 3.63
CA SER A 131 14.35 4.23 3.72
C SER A 131 14.31 3.40 2.44
N GLN A 132 15.45 3.35 1.73
CA GLN A 132 15.63 2.48 0.58
C GLN A 132 15.32 1.02 0.92
N TYR A 133 15.68 0.56 2.12
CA TYR A 133 15.41 -0.81 2.55
C TYR A 133 13.91 -1.10 2.61
N PHE A 134 13.15 -0.32 3.39
CA PHE A 134 11.71 -0.55 3.54
C PHE A 134 10.99 -0.35 2.22
N ARG A 135 11.19 0.79 1.58
CA ARG A 135 10.55 1.14 0.32
C ARG A 135 10.72 0.08 -0.77
N ASP A 136 11.93 -0.43 -0.96
CA ASP A 136 12.23 -1.34 -2.06
C ASP A 136 11.82 -2.79 -1.77
N HIS A 137 11.52 -3.14 -0.51
CA HIS A 137 11.14 -4.50 -0.09
C HIS A 137 9.68 -4.62 0.43
N LEU A 138 8.99 -3.49 0.63
CA LEU A 138 7.56 -3.41 1.01
C LEU A 138 6.66 -4.09 -0.02
N PRO A 139 5.74 -4.95 0.45
CA PRO A 139 5.49 -6.25 -0.18
C PRO A 139 5.55 -6.16 -1.70
N LEU A 140 6.66 -6.67 -2.23
CA LEU A 140 6.79 -6.98 -3.63
C LEU A 140 5.94 -8.22 -3.92
N GLU A 141 4.99 -8.11 -4.85
CA GLU A 141 4.13 -9.23 -5.29
C GLU A 141 4.90 -10.38 -5.96
N ASP A 142 6.20 -10.20 -6.23
CA ASP A 142 7.00 -11.08 -7.07
C ASP A 142 8.45 -11.26 -6.58
N VAL A 143 8.72 -11.31 -5.26
CA VAL A 143 9.99 -11.93 -4.80
C VAL A 143 9.83 -13.44 -4.78
N SER A 144 9.54 -14.02 -5.93
CA SER A 144 9.88 -15.41 -6.18
C SER A 144 11.30 -15.42 -6.73
N GLY A 145 12.26 -15.59 -5.83
CA GLY A 145 13.69 -15.73 -6.10
C GLY A 145 14.39 -16.21 -4.84
#